data_AF-C7CM00-F1
#
_entry.id   AF-C7CM00-F1
#
_cell.length_a   1.000
_cell.length_b   1.000
_cell.length_c   1.000
_cell.angle_alpha   90.00
_cell.angle_beta   90.00
_cell.angle_gamma   90.00
#
_symmetry.space_group_name_H-M   'P 1'
#
loop_
_entity.id
_entity.type
_entity.pdbx_description
1 polymer ?
#
loop_
_entity_poly.entity_id
_entity_poly.type
_entity_poly.pdbx_seq_one_letter_code
_entity_poly.pdbx_strand_id
1 'polypeptide(L)'
;MRRCFVCAADMLAPSERHLIYPDGRRRPFPLACASCGVLIEGGADASRCRAHLTEALAAQVFVPDPDAPYGLDLYTLRTAATGLGRGIRPLDAEGSAALRHPHDGHAARAALYALNAAEERPISLGLLCRPSEVDAALASLPAQAGWTDDIMILLDSDITPPGAVSVAGFPAGAVRMASRPLEGDFAAQRNALQALARHAWMLQLDADETLDAATGHLLPALVALAEAGAVRSIGLARFNRVDGVLSDVYPDVQYRLNRNDVRYAGRVHERPQLAGGWPESFISLHGGIEHCLSRAHVAARSRRYEALDPGRGRPEEENALLRPYRD
;
A
#
# COMPACT_ATOMS: atom_id res chain seq x y z
N MET A 1 -10.22 20.98 -7.64
CA MET A 1 -9.95 19.80 -6.80
C MET A 1 -8.44 19.70 -6.64
N ARG A 2 -7.92 19.80 -5.42
CA ARG A 2 -6.47 19.63 -5.17
C ARG A 2 -6.11 18.15 -5.19
N ARG A 3 -6.79 17.36 -4.36
CA ARG A 3 -6.54 15.94 -4.17
C ARG A 3 -7.48 15.05 -4.96
N CYS A 4 -6.98 13.91 -5.41
CA CYS A 4 -7.77 12.90 -6.08
C CYS A 4 -8.93 12.42 -5.21
N PHE A 5 -10.16 12.45 -5.74
CA PHE A 5 -11.35 12.00 -5.00
C PHE A 5 -11.36 10.50 -4.68
N VAL A 6 -10.55 9.70 -5.39
CA VAL A 6 -10.42 8.24 -5.22
C VAL A 6 -9.37 7.89 -4.16
N CYS A 7 -8.13 8.36 -4.33
CA CYS A 7 -7.00 7.94 -3.47
C CYS A 7 -6.45 9.03 -2.55
N ALA A 8 -7.04 10.23 -2.53
CA ALA A 8 -6.62 11.40 -1.74
C ALA A 8 -5.20 11.94 -2.04
N ALA A 9 -4.48 11.39 -3.02
CA ALA A 9 -3.18 11.92 -3.41
C ALA A 9 -3.30 13.32 -4.03
N ASP A 10 -2.39 14.22 -3.64
CA ASP A 10 -2.18 15.54 -4.26
C ASP A 10 -1.33 15.38 -5.53
N MET A 11 -1.87 14.62 -6.49
CA MET A 11 -1.17 14.18 -7.69
C MET A 11 -2.07 14.26 -8.93
N LEU A 12 -2.99 15.23 -8.95
CA LEU A 12 -3.79 15.53 -10.13
C LEU A 12 -2.96 16.36 -11.11
N ALA A 13 -2.86 15.90 -12.36
CA ALA A 13 -2.09 16.55 -13.40
C ALA A 13 -2.88 16.58 -14.73
N PRO A 14 -2.54 17.51 -15.65
CA PRO A 14 -3.05 17.48 -17.02
C PRO A 14 -2.81 16.12 -17.70
N SER A 15 -3.76 15.71 -18.54
CA SER A 15 -3.75 14.40 -19.18
C SER A 15 -4.32 14.47 -20.60
N GLU A 16 -3.75 13.65 -21.49
CA GLU A 16 -4.27 13.38 -22.84
C GLU A 16 -4.92 11.98 -22.94
N ARG A 17 -5.01 11.26 -21.82
CA ARG A 17 -5.62 9.93 -21.76
C ARG A 17 -7.11 9.99 -22.11
N HIS A 18 -7.58 8.91 -22.69
CA HIS A 18 -8.97 8.71 -23.08
C HIS A 18 -9.40 7.28 -22.74
N LEU A 19 -10.71 7.07 -22.66
CA LEU A 19 -11.29 5.74 -22.59
C LEU A 19 -12.16 5.47 -23.82
N ILE A 20 -12.16 4.23 -24.27
CA ILE A 20 -13.05 3.65 -25.25
C ILE A 20 -14.09 2.83 -24.48
N TYR A 21 -15.35 3.21 -24.62
CA TYR A 21 -16.47 2.58 -23.95
C TYR A 21 -17.02 1.40 -24.77
N PRO A 22 -17.83 0.51 -24.18
CA PRO A 22 -18.35 -0.69 -24.87
C PRO A 22 -19.18 -0.39 -26.13
N ASP A 23 -19.77 0.80 -26.22
CA ASP A 23 -20.49 1.30 -27.39
C ASP A 23 -19.56 1.87 -28.48
N GLY A 24 -18.25 1.85 -28.26
CA GLY A 24 -17.23 2.42 -29.14
C GLY A 24 -16.98 3.92 -28.91
N ARG A 25 -17.70 4.58 -28.00
CA ARG A 25 -17.49 6.00 -27.71
C ARG A 25 -16.10 6.21 -27.12
N ARG A 26 -15.33 7.09 -27.74
CA ARG A 26 -14.03 7.54 -27.23
C ARG A 26 -14.20 8.86 -26.49
N ARG A 27 -13.78 8.92 -25.22
CA ARG A 27 -13.87 10.12 -24.39
C ARG A 27 -12.51 10.52 -23.80
N PRO A 28 -11.99 11.71 -24.12
CA PRO A 28 -10.78 12.24 -23.50
C PRO A 28 -11.08 12.80 -22.10
N PHE A 29 -10.08 12.78 -21.22
CA PHE A 29 -10.17 13.37 -19.90
C PHE A 29 -8.98 14.32 -19.66
N PRO A 30 -9.25 15.61 -19.35
CA PRO A 30 -8.21 16.63 -19.23
C PRO A 30 -7.31 16.47 -18.00
N LEU A 31 -7.72 15.67 -17.01
CA LEU A 31 -6.98 15.44 -15.78
C LEU A 31 -6.84 13.95 -15.48
N ALA A 32 -5.69 13.56 -14.92
CA ALA A 32 -5.46 12.22 -14.39
C ALA A 32 -4.77 12.30 -13.02
N CYS A 33 -5.05 11.32 -12.16
CA CYS A 33 -4.26 11.13 -10.94
C CYS A 33 -3.03 10.26 -11.24
N ALA A 34 -1.83 10.78 -10.98
CA ALA A 34 -0.58 10.02 -11.16
C ALA A 34 -0.38 8.91 -10.11
N SER A 35 -1.20 8.85 -9.06
CA SER A 35 -1.15 7.80 -8.03
C SER A 35 -2.05 6.61 -8.39
N CYS A 36 -3.38 6.79 -8.48
CA CYS A 36 -4.31 5.68 -8.77
C CYS A 36 -4.67 5.53 -10.25
N GLY A 37 -4.42 6.52 -11.09
CA GLY A 37 -4.75 6.50 -12.51
C GLY A 37 -6.15 6.96 -12.89
N VAL A 38 -7.01 7.38 -11.94
CA VAL A 38 -8.36 7.88 -12.28
C VAL A 38 -8.28 9.05 -13.25
N LEU A 39 -9.16 9.04 -14.24
CA LEU A 39 -9.34 10.11 -15.21
C LEU A 39 -10.50 11.00 -14.78
N ILE A 40 -10.36 12.31 -14.92
CA ILE A 40 -11.31 13.28 -14.36
C ILE A 40 -11.66 14.34 -15.40
N GLU A 41 -12.95 14.68 -15.46
CA GLU A 41 -13.46 15.78 -16.29
C GLU A 41 -13.13 17.16 -15.70
N GLY A 42 -12.99 18.17 -16.57
CA GLY A 42 -12.76 19.54 -16.13
C GLY A 42 -13.92 20.07 -15.28
N GLY A 43 -13.62 20.61 -14.09
CA GLY A 43 -14.64 21.15 -13.20
C GLY A 43 -15.45 20.10 -12.43
N ALA A 44 -15.08 18.82 -12.49
CA ALA A 44 -15.74 17.76 -11.74
C ALA A 44 -15.76 18.04 -10.22
N ASP A 45 -16.93 17.83 -9.61
CA ASP A 45 -17.10 17.95 -8.16
C ASP A 45 -16.69 16.65 -7.45
N ALA A 46 -15.75 16.73 -6.51
CA ALA A 46 -15.18 15.57 -5.84
C ALA A 46 -16.22 14.75 -5.06
N SER A 47 -17.18 15.42 -4.43
CA SER A 47 -18.20 14.77 -3.61
C SER A 47 -19.21 14.03 -4.46
N ARG A 48 -19.65 14.62 -5.59
CA ARG A 48 -20.48 13.93 -6.60
C ARG A 48 -19.74 12.75 -7.22
N CYS A 49 -18.46 12.89 -7.56
CA CYS A 49 -17.66 11.80 -8.10
C CYS A 49 -17.59 10.62 -7.11
N ARG A 50 -17.32 10.91 -5.83
CA ARG A 50 -17.31 9.87 -4.77
C ARG A 50 -18.64 9.19 -4.62
N ALA A 51 -19.74 9.94 -4.51
CA ALA A 51 -21.08 9.36 -4.35
C ALA A 51 -21.42 8.42 -5.51
N HIS A 52 -21.20 8.88 -6.76
CA HIS A 52 -21.44 8.08 -7.95
C HIS A 52 -20.57 6.82 -8.00
N LEU A 53 -19.28 6.94 -7.66
CA LEU A 53 -18.36 5.79 -7.64
C LEU A 53 -18.74 4.75 -6.57
N THR A 54 -19.10 5.20 -5.38
CA THR A 54 -19.54 4.32 -4.30
C THR A 54 -20.79 3.54 -4.70
N GLU A 55 -21.77 4.20 -5.34
CA GLU A 55 -22.97 3.54 -5.85
C GLU A 55 -22.62 2.49 -6.93
N ALA A 56 -21.80 2.86 -7.92
CA ALA A 56 -21.37 1.94 -8.96
C ALA A 56 -20.59 0.72 -8.42
N LEU A 57 -19.75 0.92 -7.41
CA LEU A 57 -19.00 -0.15 -6.75
C LEU A 57 -19.85 -1.02 -5.81
N ALA A 58 -21.08 -0.62 -5.47
CA ALA A 58 -21.99 -1.44 -4.67
C ALA A 58 -22.63 -2.58 -5.50
N ALA A 59 -22.70 -2.44 -6.82
CA ALA A 59 -23.26 -3.43 -7.74
C ALA A 59 -22.45 -4.74 -7.77
N GLN A 60 -23.04 -5.82 -8.31
CA GLN A 60 -22.32 -7.09 -8.53
C GLN A 60 -21.38 -7.04 -9.75
N VAL A 61 -21.67 -6.16 -10.70
CA VAL A 61 -20.85 -5.93 -11.89
C VAL A 61 -20.70 -4.43 -12.04
N PHE A 62 -19.46 -3.97 -12.14
CA PHE A 62 -19.17 -2.59 -12.50
C PHE A 62 -19.32 -2.43 -14.01
N VAL A 63 -20.18 -1.50 -14.41
CA VAL A 63 -20.37 -1.07 -15.80
C VAL A 63 -20.03 0.42 -15.85
N PRO A 64 -19.16 0.87 -16.77
CA PRO A 64 -18.72 2.25 -16.80
C PRO A 64 -19.85 3.11 -17.37
N ASP A 65 -20.17 4.19 -16.66
CA ASP A 65 -21.08 5.22 -17.16
C ASP A 65 -20.31 6.16 -18.10
N PRO A 66 -20.68 6.26 -19.39
CA PRO A 66 -20.02 7.15 -20.36
C PRO A 66 -20.16 8.63 -20.04
N ASP A 67 -21.15 9.01 -19.23
CA ASP A 67 -21.45 10.40 -18.87
C ASP A 67 -21.02 10.75 -17.43
N ALA A 68 -20.46 9.81 -16.67
CA ALA A 68 -19.89 10.09 -15.35
C ALA A 68 -18.77 11.14 -15.43
N PRO A 69 -18.58 12.01 -14.42
CA PRO A 69 -17.54 13.05 -14.44
C PRO A 69 -16.09 12.53 -14.26
N TYR A 70 -15.90 11.21 -14.39
CA TYR A 70 -14.62 10.52 -14.28
C TYR A 70 -14.61 9.23 -15.13
N GLY A 71 -13.42 8.67 -15.33
CA GLY A 71 -13.22 7.41 -16.03
C GLY A 71 -12.24 6.51 -15.29
N LEU A 72 -12.47 5.19 -15.36
CA LEU A 72 -11.60 4.17 -14.79
C LEU A 72 -11.23 3.16 -15.89
N ASP A 73 -9.95 2.85 -16.01
CA ASP A 73 -9.49 1.60 -16.61
C ASP A 73 -9.57 0.46 -15.57
N LEU A 74 -9.33 -0.79 -15.99
CA LEU A 74 -9.43 -1.94 -15.08
C LEU A 74 -8.43 -1.91 -13.91
N TYR A 75 -7.23 -1.37 -14.13
CA TYR A 75 -6.22 -1.23 -13.10
C TYR A 75 -6.67 -0.22 -12.01
N THR A 76 -7.20 0.92 -12.43
CA THR A 76 -7.74 1.93 -11.52
C THR A 76 -9.02 1.43 -10.85
N LEU A 77 -9.89 0.69 -11.55
CA LEU A 77 -11.07 0.07 -10.94
C LEU A 77 -10.68 -0.90 -9.82
N ARG A 78 -9.66 -1.74 -10.03
CA ARG A 78 -9.13 -2.63 -8.97
C ARG A 78 -8.77 -1.82 -7.72
N THR A 79 -7.99 -0.76 -7.91
CA THR A 79 -7.56 0.14 -6.83
C THR A 79 -8.76 0.74 -6.11
N ALA A 80 -9.70 1.34 -6.84
CA ALA A 80 -10.90 1.95 -6.28
C ALA A 80 -11.77 0.96 -5.49
N ALA A 81 -11.97 -0.25 -6.02
CA ALA A 81 -12.78 -1.29 -5.38
C ALA A 81 -12.25 -1.71 -4.02
N THR A 82 -10.92 -1.76 -3.84
CA THR A 82 -10.32 -2.13 -2.55
C THR A 82 -10.71 -1.17 -1.42
N GLY A 83 -10.99 0.10 -1.72
CA GLY A 83 -11.43 1.09 -0.72
C GLY A 83 -12.79 0.77 -0.10
N LEU A 84 -13.58 -0.11 -0.72
CA LEU A 84 -14.85 -0.61 -0.19
C LEU A 84 -14.75 -2.10 0.21
N GLY A 85 -13.54 -2.62 0.42
CA GLY A 85 -13.31 -4.03 0.76
C GLY A 85 -13.70 -4.98 -0.37
N ARG A 86 -13.63 -4.54 -1.63
CA ARG A 86 -14.00 -5.32 -2.81
C ARG A 86 -12.81 -5.62 -3.72
N GLY A 87 -12.85 -6.79 -4.34
CA GLY A 87 -11.98 -7.17 -5.45
C GLY A 87 -12.72 -7.12 -6.78
N ILE A 88 -11.97 -7.26 -7.87
CA ILE A 88 -12.52 -7.28 -9.23
C ILE A 88 -12.15 -8.59 -9.92
N ARG A 89 -13.03 -9.11 -10.78
CA ARG A 89 -12.71 -10.15 -11.77
C ARG A 89 -13.04 -9.62 -13.16
N PRO A 90 -12.08 -9.57 -14.08
CA PRO A 90 -12.37 -9.26 -15.48
C PRO A 90 -13.45 -10.22 -16.03
N LEU A 91 -14.32 -9.71 -16.90
CA LEU A 91 -15.44 -10.49 -17.45
C LEU A 91 -14.99 -11.46 -18.57
N ASP A 92 -13.85 -11.20 -19.19
CA ASP A 92 -13.34 -11.93 -20.35
C ASP A 92 -11.79 -11.88 -20.41
N ALA A 93 -11.24 -12.49 -21.47
CA ALA A 93 -9.81 -12.56 -21.71
C ALA A 93 -9.19 -11.19 -22.05
N GLU A 94 -9.95 -10.31 -22.72
CA GLU A 94 -9.51 -8.97 -23.08
C GLU A 94 -9.36 -8.11 -21.83
N GLY A 95 -10.36 -8.10 -20.94
CA GLY A 95 -10.25 -7.45 -19.64
C GLY A 95 -9.12 -8.02 -18.80
N SER A 96 -8.89 -9.33 -18.86
CA SER A 96 -7.74 -9.96 -18.18
C SER A 96 -6.40 -9.46 -18.73
N ALA A 97 -6.30 -9.22 -20.03
CA ALA A 97 -5.13 -8.59 -20.64
C ALA A 97 -5.02 -7.12 -20.24
N ALA A 98 -6.10 -6.34 -20.32
CA ALA A 98 -6.12 -4.93 -19.95
C ALA A 98 -5.75 -4.70 -18.47
N LEU A 99 -6.16 -5.57 -17.54
CA LEU A 99 -5.77 -5.47 -16.12
C LEU A 99 -4.24 -5.58 -15.91
N ARG A 100 -3.53 -6.29 -16.80
CA ARG A 100 -2.06 -6.41 -16.80
C ARG A 100 -1.35 -5.24 -17.48
N HIS A 101 -2.10 -4.33 -18.10
CA HIS A 101 -1.59 -3.12 -18.75
C HIS A 101 -2.21 -1.91 -18.06
N PRO A 102 -1.65 -1.46 -16.92
CA PRO A 102 -2.13 -0.26 -16.24
C PRO A 102 -2.28 0.90 -17.22
N HIS A 103 -3.36 1.66 -17.09
CA HIS A 103 -3.65 2.79 -17.97
C HIS A 103 -4.05 2.42 -19.40
N ASP A 104 -4.53 1.19 -19.59
CA ASP A 104 -5.22 0.75 -20.79
C ASP A 104 -6.33 1.72 -21.23
N GLY A 105 -6.57 1.77 -22.54
CA GLY A 105 -7.53 2.68 -23.17
C GLY A 105 -8.99 2.26 -23.04
N HIS A 106 -9.33 1.11 -22.46
CA HIS A 106 -10.71 0.64 -22.37
C HIS A 106 -11.35 0.99 -21.03
N ALA A 107 -12.61 1.45 -21.08
CA ALA A 107 -13.40 1.71 -19.88
C ALA A 107 -13.66 0.41 -19.11
N ALA A 108 -13.42 0.44 -17.80
CA ALA A 108 -13.41 -0.76 -16.97
C ALA A 108 -14.76 -1.48 -16.91
N ARG A 109 -14.74 -2.81 -17.07
CA ARG A 109 -15.87 -3.70 -16.80
C ARG A 109 -15.40 -4.93 -16.05
N ALA A 110 -15.95 -5.16 -14.87
CA ALA A 110 -15.56 -6.29 -14.04
C ALA A 110 -16.70 -6.74 -13.14
N ALA A 111 -16.73 -8.04 -12.84
CA ALA A 111 -17.51 -8.54 -11.71
C ALA A 111 -16.83 -8.07 -10.42
N LEU A 112 -17.64 -7.65 -9.44
CA LEU A 112 -17.20 -7.22 -8.12
C LEU A 112 -17.51 -8.33 -7.12
N TYR A 113 -16.59 -8.54 -6.17
CA TYR A 113 -16.78 -9.49 -5.08
C TYR A 113 -16.25 -8.92 -3.78
N ALA A 114 -16.81 -9.35 -2.66
CA ALA A 114 -16.33 -8.96 -1.34
C ALA A 114 -15.02 -9.70 -1.01
N LEU A 115 -13.99 -8.98 -0.57
CA LEU A 115 -12.68 -9.57 -0.27
C LEU A 115 -12.75 -10.52 0.94
N ASN A 116 -13.60 -10.24 1.93
CA ASN A 116 -13.77 -11.09 3.11
C ASN A 116 -14.42 -12.46 2.85
N ALA A 117 -14.91 -12.69 1.63
CA ALA A 117 -15.48 -13.96 1.19
C ALA A 117 -14.63 -14.60 0.08
N ALA A 118 -13.44 -14.07 -0.17
CA ALA A 118 -12.55 -14.52 -1.23
C ALA A 118 -11.62 -15.64 -0.77
N GLU A 119 -10.90 -16.22 -1.74
CA GLU A 119 -9.77 -17.07 -1.44
C GLU A 119 -8.67 -16.25 -0.76
N GLU A 120 -8.03 -16.85 0.25
CA GLU A 120 -6.99 -16.21 1.04
C GLU A 120 -5.62 -16.82 0.74
N ARG A 121 -4.59 -16.01 0.89
CA ARG A 121 -3.18 -16.43 0.84
C ARG A 121 -2.53 -16.08 2.18
N PRO A 122 -1.81 -17.00 2.83
CA PRO A 122 -1.14 -16.69 4.08
C PRO A 122 -0.04 -15.65 3.88
N ILE A 123 0.17 -14.80 4.87
CA ILE A 123 1.09 -13.67 4.84
C ILE A 123 1.95 -13.69 6.10
N SER A 124 3.25 -13.49 5.95
CA SER A 124 4.15 -13.24 7.07
C SER A 124 4.10 -11.77 7.47
N LEU A 125 4.14 -11.49 8.77
CA LEU A 125 4.35 -10.14 9.30
C LEU A 125 5.82 -10.00 9.74
N GLY A 126 6.51 -9.00 9.19
CA GLY A 126 7.86 -8.63 9.57
C GLY A 126 7.88 -7.32 10.36
N LEU A 127 8.63 -7.28 11.46
CA LEU A 127 8.87 -6.07 12.25
C LEU A 127 10.35 -5.75 12.29
N LEU A 128 10.70 -4.49 12.01
CA LEU A 128 12.04 -3.94 12.20
C LEU A 128 12.08 -3.13 13.49
N CYS A 129 12.94 -3.52 14.43
CA CYS A 129 12.98 -2.89 15.76
C CYS A 129 14.41 -2.67 16.24
N ARG A 130 14.59 -1.76 17.19
CA ARG A 130 15.78 -1.71 18.05
C ARG A 130 15.54 -2.52 19.32
N PRO A 131 16.60 -2.92 20.04
CA PRO A 131 16.47 -3.61 21.32
C PRO A 131 15.55 -2.89 22.33
N SER A 132 15.57 -1.55 22.35
CA SER A 132 14.73 -0.74 23.24
C SER A 132 13.24 -0.75 22.89
N GLU A 133 12.86 -1.24 21.71
CA GLU A 133 11.48 -1.20 21.19
C GLU A 133 10.82 -2.59 21.26
N VAL A 134 11.56 -3.63 21.66
CA VAL A 134 11.11 -5.04 21.64
C VAL A 134 9.87 -5.28 22.48
N ASP A 135 9.84 -4.77 23.71
CA ASP A 135 8.71 -5.01 24.61
C ASP A 135 7.42 -4.41 24.06
N ALA A 136 7.50 -3.21 23.48
CA ALA A 136 6.36 -2.54 22.84
C ALA A 136 5.91 -3.31 21.58
N ALA A 137 6.86 -3.77 20.76
CA ALA A 137 6.56 -4.58 19.59
C ALA A 137 5.83 -5.87 19.97
N LEU A 138 6.36 -6.64 20.95
CA LEU A 138 5.75 -7.87 21.44
C LEU A 138 4.36 -7.64 22.04
N ALA A 139 4.15 -6.54 22.77
CA ALA A 139 2.86 -6.19 23.35
C ALA A 139 1.77 -5.87 22.30
N SER A 140 2.16 -5.43 21.10
CA SER A 140 1.21 -5.11 20.02
C SER A 140 0.77 -6.33 19.19
N LEU A 141 1.56 -7.41 19.21
CA LEU A 141 1.33 -8.59 18.37
C LEU A 141 0.00 -9.32 18.60
N PRO A 142 -0.56 -9.47 19.82
CA PRO A 142 -1.82 -10.20 20.01
C PRO A 142 -2.97 -9.69 19.13
N ALA A 143 -2.98 -8.40 18.76
CA ALA A 143 -3.98 -7.82 17.86
C ALA A 143 -3.88 -8.35 16.41
N GLN A 144 -2.75 -8.96 16.04
CA GLN A 144 -2.45 -9.45 14.69
C GLN A 144 -2.74 -10.96 14.52
N ALA A 145 -3.05 -11.68 15.61
CA ALA A 145 -3.24 -13.13 15.61
C ALA A 145 -4.41 -13.62 14.74
N GLY A 146 -5.33 -12.72 14.36
CA GLY A 146 -6.50 -13.06 13.54
C GLY A 146 -6.22 -13.23 12.05
N TRP A 147 -5.04 -12.82 11.55
CA TRP A 147 -4.78 -12.79 10.10
C TRP A 147 -3.39 -13.30 9.68
N THR A 148 -2.49 -13.56 10.61
CA THR A 148 -1.17 -14.14 10.32
C THR A 148 -0.80 -15.19 11.38
N ASP A 149 -0.03 -16.19 10.96
CA ASP A 149 0.54 -17.24 11.80
C ASP A 149 2.09 -17.28 11.75
N ASP A 150 2.72 -16.33 11.05
CA ASP A 150 4.18 -16.20 10.96
C ASP A 150 4.62 -14.76 11.18
N ILE A 151 5.27 -14.52 12.32
CA ILE A 151 5.84 -13.23 12.69
C ILE A 151 7.35 -13.35 12.81
N MET A 152 8.05 -12.43 12.16
CA MET A 152 9.50 -12.29 12.27
C MET A 152 9.85 -10.89 12.78
N ILE A 153 10.49 -10.81 13.94
CA ILE A 153 11.07 -9.57 14.47
C ILE A 153 12.57 -9.58 14.17
N LEU A 154 13.07 -8.56 13.48
CA LEU A 154 14.50 -8.39 13.23
C LEU A 154 15.03 -7.16 13.95
N LEU A 155 15.93 -7.38 14.91
CA LEU A 155 16.52 -6.33 15.71
C LEU A 155 17.76 -5.74 15.04
N ASP A 156 17.92 -4.42 15.13
CA ASP A 156 19.17 -3.69 14.89
C ASP A 156 20.13 -3.89 16.09
N SER A 157 20.85 -5.00 16.10
CA SER A 157 21.86 -5.35 17.12
C SER A 157 22.82 -6.43 16.62
N ASP A 158 23.78 -6.85 17.46
CA ASP A 158 24.70 -7.96 17.15
C ASP A 158 23.96 -9.20 16.67
N ILE A 159 24.57 -9.95 15.75
CA ILE A 159 23.91 -11.04 15.03
C ILE A 159 23.49 -12.16 15.98
N THR A 160 22.20 -12.52 15.95
CA THR A 160 21.68 -13.73 16.57
C THR A 160 20.78 -14.49 15.60
N PRO A 161 20.85 -15.84 15.59
CA PRO A 161 20.00 -16.64 14.71
C PRO A 161 18.52 -16.54 15.16
N PRO A 162 17.55 -16.84 14.26
CA PRO A 162 16.14 -16.86 14.61
C PRO A 162 15.82 -17.82 15.77
N GLY A 163 15.27 -17.28 16.85
CA GLY A 163 14.76 -18.03 18.01
C GLY A 163 13.26 -17.81 18.19
N ALA A 164 12.55 -18.83 18.69
CA ALA A 164 11.12 -18.72 18.97
C ALA A 164 10.86 -17.88 20.23
N VAL A 165 9.80 -17.06 20.19
CA VAL A 165 9.31 -16.26 21.30
C VAL A 165 7.86 -16.62 21.56
N SER A 166 7.46 -16.78 22.83
CA SER A 166 6.08 -17.05 23.20
C SER A 166 5.29 -15.74 23.29
N VAL A 167 4.19 -15.64 22.55
CA VAL A 167 3.31 -14.47 22.55
C VAL A 167 1.86 -14.96 22.61
N ALA A 168 1.04 -14.31 23.46
CA ALA A 168 -0.36 -14.66 23.60
C ALA A 168 -1.11 -14.52 22.27
N GLY A 169 -1.99 -15.47 21.97
CA GLY A 169 -2.75 -15.51 20.71
C GLY A 169 -2.06 -16.25 19.57
N PHE A 170 -0.76 -16.59 19.70
CA PHE A 170 -0.01 -17.31 18.67
C PHE A 170 0.36 -18.73 19.09
N PRO A 171 0.39 -19.69 18.15
CA PRO A 171 0.91 -21.02 18.42
C PRO A 171 2.43 -21.00 18.63
N ALA A 172 2.96 -22.05 19.27
CA ALA A 172 4.39 -22.17 19.53
C ALA A 172 5.21 -22.08 18.24
N GLY A 173 6.19 -21.19 18.21
CA GLY A 173 7.09 -21.00 17.07
C GLY A 173 6.54 -20.13 15.92
N ALA A 174 5.32 -19.60 16.03
CA ALA A 174 4.78 -18.61 15.09
C ALA A 174 5.53 -17.27 15.17
N VAL A 175 5.85 -16.82 16.39
CA VAL A 175 6.66 -15.61 16.60
C VAL A 175 8.13 -15.99 16.75
N ARG A 176 8.97 -15.39 15.92
CA ARG A 176 10.42 -15.55 15.93
C ARG A 176 11.12 -14.21 15.99
N MET A 177 12.28 -14.21 16.60
CA MET A 177 13.15 -13.04 16.71
C MET A 177 14.57 -13.41 16.30
N ALA A 178 15.20 -12.52 15.53
CA ALA A 178 16.62 -12.58 15.19
C ALA A 178 17.18 -11.16 15.30
N SER A 179 18.50 -11.04 15.17
CA SER A 179 19.14 -9.74 15.12
C SER A 179 20.26 -9.71 14.10
N ARG A 180 20.49 -8.51 13.56
CA ARG A 180 21.67 -8.15 12.77
C ARG A 180 21.84 -6.63 12.80
N PRO A 181 23.06 -6.11 12.67
CA PRO A 181 23.26 -4.67 12.63
C PRO A 181 22.63 -4.07 11.36
N LEU A 182 21.99 -2.91 11.48
CA LEU A 182 21.46 -2.14 10.36
C LEU A 182 22.58 -1.70 9.41
N GLU A 183 23.76 -1.37 9.97
CA GLU A 183 24.95 -0.88 9.24
C GLU A 183 24.64 0.32 8.33
N GLY A 184 23.62 1.10 8.69
CA GLY A 184 23.16 2.25 7.91
C GLY A 184 22.49 1.91 6.58
N ASP A 185 22.12 0.64 6.33
CA ASP A 185 21.48 0.19 5.09
C ASP A 185 20.08 -0.41 5.36
N PHE A 186 19.04 0.41 5.16
CA PHE A 186 17.66 0.02 5.40
C PHE A 186 17.18 -1.04 4.39
N ALA A 187 17.62 -0.99 3.13
CA ALA A 187 17.30 -2.01 2.15
C ALA A 187 17.88 -3.37 2.54
N ALA A 188 19.15 -3.42 2.98
CA ALA A 188 19.77 -4.64 3.47
C ALA A 188 19.00 -5.23 4.66
N GLN A 189 18.56 -4.38 5.60
CA GLN A 189 17.76 -4.82 6.75
C GLN A 189 16.40 -5.38 6.33
N ARG A 190 15.68 -4.71 5.42
CA ARG A 190 14.40 -5.21 4.87
C ARG A 190 14.57 -6.52 4.13
N ASN A 191 15.62 -6.64 3.31
CA ASN A 191 15.92 -7.85 2.55
C ASN A 191 16.24 -9.03 3.48
N ALA A 192 17.01 -8.79 4.55
CA ALA A 192 17.30 -9.81 5.56
C ALA A 192 16.03 -10.27 6.29
N LEU A 193 15.16 -9.34 6.68
CA LEU A 193 13.86 -9.66 7.27
C LEU A 193 12.97 -10.47 6.30
N GLN A 194 12.92 -10.06 5.04
CA GLN A 194 12.11 -10.71 4.01
C GLN A 194 12.56 -12.15 3.71
N ALA A 195 13.87 -12.42 3.77
CA ALA A 195 14.42 -13.77 3.60
C ALA A 195 14.05 -14.73 4.74
N LEU A 196 13.57 -14.21 5.87
CA LEU A 196 13.14 -14.99 7.03
C LEU A 196 11.63 -15.29 7.03
N ALA A 197 10.89 -14.80 6.04
CA ALA A 197 9.47 -15.08 5.85
C ALA A 197 9.23 -16.58 5.58
N ARG A 198 8.20 -17.16 6.20
CA ARG A 198 7.74 -18.53 5.86
C ARG A 198 6.74 -18.54 4.72
N HIS A 199 6.01 -17.46 4.51
CA HIS A 199 5.03 -17.33 3.44
C HIS A 199 5.60 -16.65 2.21
N ALA A 200 4.92 -16.84 1.09
CA ALA A 200 5.31 -16.23 -0.19
C ALA A 200 5.17 -14.71 -0.20
N TRP A 201 4.39 -14.14 0.72
CA TRP A 201 4.18 -12.71 0.88
C TRP A 201 4.51 -12.26 2.29
N MET A 202 5.07 -11.07 2.42
CA MET A 202 5.36 -10.44 3.71
C MET A 202 4.92 -8.97 3.70
N LEU A 203 4.22 -8.55 4.76
CA LEU A 203 4.10 -7.15 5.14
C LEU A 203 5.26 -6.81 6.10
N GLN A 204 5.97 -5.71 5.86
CA GLN A 204 6.98 -5.20 6.77
C GLN A 204 6.56 -3.88 7.40
N LEU A 205 6.68 -3.76 8.72
CA LEU A 205 6.44 -2.53 9.48
C LEU A 205 7.69 -2.12 10.26
N ASP A 206 7.85 -0.82 10.46
CA ASP A 206 8.82 -0.27 11.40
C ASP A 206 8.23 -0.27 12.83
N ALA A 207 9.06 -0.21 13.87
CA ALA A 207 8.61 -0.34 15.27
C ALA A 207 7.66 0.79 15.75
N ASP A 208 7.66 1.93 15.07
CA ASP A 208 6.78 3.09 15.29
C ASP A 208 5.54 3.07 14.37
N GLU A 209 5.35 1.99 13.62
CA GLU A 209 4.21 1.76 12.74
C GLU A 209 3.28 0.68 13.31
N THR A 210 1.97 0.86 13.10
CA THR A 210 0.95 -0.10 13.52
C THR A 210 -0.04 -0.37 12.39
N LEU A 211 -0.66 -1.55 12.44
CA LEU A 211 -1.72 -1.95 11.52
C LEU A 211 -2.96 -2.33 12.32
N ASP A 212 -4.09 -1.71 11.99
CA ASP A 212 -5.38 -2.08 12.57
C ASP A 212 -5.75 -3.53 12.20
N ALA A 213 -6.37 -4.24 13.14
CA ALA A 213 -6.72 -5.64 12.95
C ALA A 213 -7.68 -5.83 11.76
N ALA A 214 -8.71 -4.99 11.59
CA ALA A 214 -9.62 -5.10 10.46
C ALA A 214 -8.93 -4.82 9.11
N THR A 215 -7.88 -3.99 9.12
CA THR A 215 -6.99 -3.84 7.96
C THR A 215 -6.27 -5.16 7.67
N GLY A 216 -5.65 -5.75 8.69
CA GLY A 216 -4.94 -7.04 8.61
C GLY A 216 -5.77 -8.19 8.04
N HIS A 217 -7.02 -8.34 8.49
CA HIS A 217 -7.90 -9.44 8.06
C HIS A 217 -8.22 -9.45 6.56
N LEU A 218 -8.09 -8.33 5.83
CA LEU A 218 -8.28 -8.33 4.38
C LEU A 218 -6.99 -8.50 3.58
N LEU A 219 -5.80 -8.43 4.22
CA LEU A 219 -4.54 -8.59 3.50
C LEU A 219 -4.43 -9.95 2.78
N PRO A 220 -4.81 -11.10 3.38
CA PRO A 220 -4.77 -12.40 2.69
C PRO A 220 -5.56 -12.43 1.37
N ALA A 221 -6.75 -11.83 1.37
CA ALA A 221 -7.58 -11.71 0.17
C ALA A 221 -7.04 -10.69 -0.85
N LEU A 222 -6.43 -9.59 -0.37
CA LEU A 222 -5.75 -8.62 -1.24
C LEU A 222 -4.56 -9.24 -1.96
N VAL A 223 -3.82 -10.11 -1.29
CA VAL A 223 -2.73 -10.88 -1.90
C VAL A 223 -3.26 -11.85 -2.97
N ALA A 224 -4.37 -12.55 -2.72
CA ALA A 224 -4.99 -13.39 -3.74
C ALA A 224 -5.42 -12.57 -4.98
N LEU A 225 -6.00 -11.37 -4.77
CA LEU A 225 -6.32 -10.42 -5.84
C LEU A 225 -5.06 -9.97 -6.60
N ALA A 226 -3.95 -9.74 -5.90
CA ALA A 226 -2.67 -9.37 -6.50
C ALA A 226 -2.13 -10.49 -7.40
N GLU A 227 -2.10 -11.74 -6.91
CA GLU A 227 -1.63 -12.89 -7.68
C GLU A 227 -2.45 -13.12 -8.95
N ALA A 228 -3.78 -12.98 -8.87
CA ALA A 228 -4.66 -13.06 -10.04
C ALA A 228 -4.35 -11.98 -11.11
N GLY A 229 -3.82 -10.83 -10.68
CA GLY A 229 -3.38 -9.73 -11.54
C GLY A 229 -1.91 -9.75 -11.92
N ALA A 230 -1.16 -10.82 -11.61
CA ALA A 230 0.30 -10.91 -11.77
C ALA A 230 1.08 -9.79 -11.04
N VAL A 231 0.53 -9.27 -9.95
CA VAL A 231 1.14 -8.26 -9.09
C VAL A 231 2.03 -8.93 -8.05
N ARG A 232 3.16 -8.29 -7.75
CA ARG A 232 4.18 -8.75 -6.79
C ARG A 232 4.37 -7.81 -5.60
N SER A 233 3.81 -6.61 -5.66
CA SER A 233 3.94 -5.56 -4.64
C SER A 233 2.64 -4.79 -4.46
N ILE A 234 2.22 -4.61 -3.20
CA ILE A 234 1.03 -3.84 -2.85
C ILE A 234 1.47 -2.64 -2.01
N GLY A 235 1.09 -1.45 -2.49
CA GLY A 235 1.22 -0.20 -1.77
C GLY A 235 0.07 -0.02 -0.78
N LEU A 236 0.38 0.29 0.48
CA LEU A 236 -0.59 0.69 1.49
C LEU A 236 -0.43 2.17 1.81
N ALA A 237 -1.52 2.87 2.09
CA ALA A 237 -1.44 4.25 2.59
C ALA A 237 -0.72 4.26 3.94
N ARG A 238 0.10 5.28 4.19
CA ARG A 238 0.65 5.56 5.51
C ARG A 238 0.08 6.85 6.08
N PHE A 239 -0.52 6.74 7.25
CA PHE A 239 -1.07 7.84 8.02
C PHE A 239 0.02 8.39 8.95
N ASN A 240 0.84 9.30 8.42
CA ASN A 240 1.82 10.02 9.25
C ASN A 240 1.08 10.99 10.19
N ARG A 241 0.99 10.65 11.47
CA ARG A 241 0.38 11.49 12.51
C ARG A 241 1.47 12.13 13.34
N VAL A 242 1.69 13.42 13.16
CA VAL A 242 2.64 14.19 13.95
C VAL A 242 1.92 14.82 15.13
N ASP A 243 2.27 14.39 16.35
CA ASP A 243 1.56 14.75 17.59
C ASP A 243 0.03 14.55 17.48
N GLY A 244 -0.39 13.46 16.83
CA GLY A 244 -1.79 13.11 16.60
C GLY A 244 -2.45 13.76 15.37
N VAL A 245 -1.81 14.72 14.71
CA VAL A 245 -2.35 15.42 13.53
C VAL A 245 -1.88 14.75 12.24
N LEU A 246 -2.81 14.38 11.36
CA LEU A 246 -2.48 13.80 10.06
C LEU A 246 -1.72 14.83 9.20
N SER A 247 -0.59 14.39 8.65
CA SER A 247 0.25 15.18 7.76
C SER A 247 -0.30 15.29 6.33
N ASP A 248 -0.01 16.42 5.67
CA ASP A 248 -0.31 16.68 4.27
C ASP A 248 0.47 15.80 3.27
N VAL A 249 1.41 14.96 3.74
CA VAL A 249 2.09 13.93 2.92
C VAL A 249 1.17 12.73 2.64
N TYR A 250 0.01 12.63 3.29
CA TYR A 250 -0.99 11.59 3.03
C TYR A 250 -1.39 11.51 1.53
N PRO A 251 -1.48 10.31 0.92
CA PRO A 251 -1.41 8.97 1.53
C PRO A 251 -0.02 8.32 1.69
N ASP A 252 1.11 9.02 1.54
CA ASP A 252 2.49 8.52 1.71
C ASP A 252 2.68 7.00 1.46
N VAL A 253 2.32 6.57 0.25
CA VAL A 253 2.13 5.14 -0.06
C VAL A 253 3.42 4.34 0.15
N GLN A 254 3.34 3.28 0.97
CA GLN A 254 4.43 2.36 1.26
C GLN A 254 4.21 1.02 0.56
N TYR A 255 5.12 0.67 -0.37
CA TYR A 255 5.13 -0.61 -1.07
C TYR A 255 5.84 -1.68 -0.24
N ARG A 256 5.21 -2.09 0.87
CA ARG A 256 5.79 -2.97 1.89
C ARG A 256 5.09 -4.32 2.07
N LEU A 257 3.98 -4.56 1.37
CA LEU A 257 3.37 -5.88 1.24
C LEU A 257 3.81 -6.51 -0.09
N ASN A 258 4.82 -7.37 -0.03
CA ASN A 258 5.55 -7.82 -1.22
C ASN A 258 5.70 -9.35 -1.24
N ARG A 259 5.82 -9.93 -2.44
CA ARG A 259 6.37 -11.27 -2.61
C ARG A 259 7.74 -11.35 -1.94
N ASN A 260 8.04 -12.43 -1.23
CA ASN A 260 9.26 -12.56 -0.42
C ASN A 260 10.58 -12.61 -1.23
N ASP A 261 10.50 -12.76 -2.55
CA ASP A 261 11.61 -12.73 -3.49
C ASP A 261 11.88 -11.34 -4.08
N VAL A 262 10.96 -10.37 -3.92
CA VAL A 262 11.20 -8.96 -4.24
C VAL A 262 12.31 -8.43 -3.34
N ARG A 263 13.21 -7.63 -3.89
CA ARG A 263 14.34 -7.05 -3.15
C ARG A 263 14.20 -5.55 -3.06
N TYR A 264 14.49 -4.99 -1.90
CA TYR A 264 14.60 -3.56 -1.70
C TYR A 264 15.97 -3.06 -2.17
N ALA A 265 15.99 -1.84 -2.68
CA ALA A 265 17.21 -1.09 -2.97
C ALA A 265 17.08 0.37 -2.54
N GLY A 266 18.23 1.00 -2.31
CA GLY A 266 18.35 2.34 -1.73
C GLY A 266 18.75 2.25 -0.27
N ARG A 267 19.81 2.97 0.10
CA ARG A 267 20.33 2.92 1.48
C ARG A 267 19.34 3.53 2.46
N VAL A 268 18.78 4.68 2.11
CA VAL A 268 17.63 5.34 2.76
C VAL A 268 16.52 5.53 1.72
N HIS A 269 15.27 5.65 2.17
CA HIS A 269 14.09 5.73 1.28
C HIS A 269 14.04 4.55 0.30
N GLU A 270 14.35 3.38 0.82
CA GLU A 270 14.39 2.11 0.12
C GLU A 270 13.06 1.80 -0.58
N ARG A 271 13.15 1.18 -1.75
CA ARG A 271 11.98 0.79 -2.55
C ARG A 271 12.13 -0.64 -3.05
N PRO A 272 11.02 -1.40 -3.17
CA PRO A 272 11.06 -2.70 -3.84
C PRO A 272 11.45 -2.52 -5.31
N GLN A 273 12.36 -3.38 -5.77
CA GLN A 273 12.74 -3.51 -7.16
C GLN A 273 11.87 -4.57 -7.83
N LEU A 274 11.12 -4.13 -8.84
CA LEU A 274 10.22 -4.98 -9.62
C LEU A 274 10.82 -5.15 -11.01
N ALA A 275 11.01 -6.41 -11.43
CA ALA A 275 11.68 -6.72 -12.68
C ALA A 275 10.88 -6.22 -13.89
N GLY A 276 9.56 -6.37 -13.86
CA GLY A 276 8.63 -5.78 -14.84
C GLY A 276 8.29 -4.31 -14.58
N GLY A 277 8.94 -3.66 -13.60
CA GLY A 277 8.70 -2.28 -13.21
C GLY A 277 7.43 -2.09 -12.39
N TRP A 278 7.00 -0.83 -12.27
CA TRP A 278 5.84 -0.45 -11.46
C TRP A 278 4.50 -1.14 -11.85
N PRO A 279 4.25 -1.63 -13.08
CA PRO A 279 3.03 -2.39 -13.40
C PRO A 279 2.86 -3.68 -12.61
N GLU A 280 3.94 -4.24 -12.06
CA GLU A 280 3.89 -5.38 -11.13
C GLU A 280 3.45 -4.95 -9.71
N SER A 281 2.98 -3.71 -9.54
CA SER A 281 2.46 -3.17 -8.29
C SER A 281 1.07 -2.54 -8.46
N PHE A 282 0.34 -2.40 -7.36
CA PHE A 282 -0.79 -1.46 -7.27
C PHE A 282 -0.94 -0.94 -5.84
N ILE A 283 -1.77 0.08 -5.66
CA ILE A 283 -2.10 0.62 -4.35
C ILE A 283 -3.44 0.06 -3.87
N SER A 284 -3.49 -0.46 -2.64
CA SER A 284 -4.75 -0.74 -1.97
C SER A 284 -5.24 0.52 -1.28
N LEU A 285 -6.54 0.79 -1.38
CA LEU A 285 -7.23 1.84 -0.63
C LEU A 285 -7.93 1.29 0.61
N HIS A 286 -7.77 -0.01 0.90
CA HIS A 286 -8.23 -0.62 2.14
C HIS A 286 -7.26 -0.30 3.28
N GLY A 287 -7.75 0.40 4.29
CA GLY A 287 -7.00 0.70 5.51
C GLY A 287 -5.65 1.36 5.25
N GLY A 288 -4.70 1.14 6.15
CA GLY A 288 -3.31 1.53 5.97
C GLY A 288 -2.48 1.45 7.24
N ILE A 289 -1.25 1.92 7.14
CA ILE A 289 -0.23 1.88 8.19
C ILE A 289 -0.33 3.17 9.01
N GLU A 290 -0.58 3.06 10.31
CA GLU A 290 -0.57 4.19 11.23
C GLU A 290 0.85 4.44 11.72
N HIS A 291 1.35 5.66 11.53
CA HIS A 291 2.72 6.05 11.88
C HIS A 291 2.70 7.25 12.83
N CYS A 292 2.98 6.99 14.10
CA CYS A 292 2.88 7.96 15.17
C CYS A 292 4.23 8.63 15.41
N LEU A 293 4.34 9.90 15.01
CA LEU A 293 5.56 10.68 15.06
C LEU A 293 5.44 11.81 16.09
N SER A 294 6.53 12.10 16.80
CA SER A 294 6.67 13.38 17.49
C SER A 294 7.32 14.42 16.59
N ARG A 295 7.01 15.70 16.80
CA ARG A 295 7.73 16.80 16.10
C ARG A 295 9.24 16.71 16.26
N ALA A 296 9.71 16.36 17.46
CA ALA A 296 11.14 16.19 17.75
C ALA A 296 11.75 15.06 16.91
N HIS A 297 11.03 13.94 16.75
CA HIS A 297 11.46 12.84 15.88
C HIS A 297 11.54 13.30 14.42
N VAL A 298 10.53 14.00 13.90
CA VAL A 298 10.52 14.49 12.51
C VAL A 298 11.77 15.35 12.21
N ALA A 299 12.08 16.31 13.08
CA ALA A 299 13.24 17.19 12.91
C ALA A 299 14.60 16.48 13.09
N ALA A 300 14.64 15.38 13.85
CA ALA A 300 15.86 14.59 14.05
C ALA A 300 16.10 13.60 12.89
N ARG A 301 15.03 13.04 12.32
CA ARG A 301 15.06 12.03 11.26
C ARG A 301 15.72 12.55 9.98
N SER A 302 15.29 13.69 9.47
CA SER A 302 15.84 14.27 8.23
C SER A 302 17.34 14.51 8.32
N ARG A 303 17.81 15.02 9.47
CA ARG A 303 19.25 15.21 9.75
C ARG A 303 20.02 13.90 9.80
N ARG A 304 19.44 12.86 10.42
CA ARG A 304 20.06 11.53 10.49
C ARG A 304 20.16 10.88 9.11
N TYR A 305 19.11 10.98 8.29
CA TYR A 305 19.12 10.39 6.95
C TYR A 305 20.10 11.09 6.03
N GLU A 306 20.17 12.42 6.08
CA GLU A 306 21.16 13.20 5.34
C GLU A 306 22.60 12.84 5.75
N ALA A 307 22.84 12.54 7.03
CA ALA A 307 24.14 12.07 7.49
C ALA A 307 24.48 10.63 7.02
N LEU A 308 23.48 9.77 6.84
CA LEU A 308 23.66 8.37 6.39
C LEU A 308 23.83 8.25 4.87
N ASP A 309 23.13 9.09 4.11
CA ASP A 309 23.16 9.13 2.65
C ASP A 309 23.02 10.60 2.17
N PRO A 310 24.15 11.34 2.07
CA PRO A 310 24.14 12.75 1.72
C PRO A 310 23.42 13.05 0.39
N GLY A 311 22.56 14.05 0.38
CA GLY A 311 21.69 14.43 -0.73
C GLY A 311 20.43 13.57 -0.86
N ARG A 312 20.24 12.58 0.02
CA ARG A 312 19.07 11.69 0.03
C ARG A 312 18.25 11.81 1.30
N GLY A 313 18.59 12.67 2.26
CA GLY A 313 17.86 12.81 3.52
C GLY A 313 16.53 13.57 3.44
N ARG A 314 16.21 14.14 2.27
CA ARG A 314 14.97 14.88 1.96
C ARG A 314 14.56 15.90 3.03
N PRO A 315 15.42 16.88 3.38
CA PRO A 315 15.11 17.89 4.40
C PRO A 315 13.84 18.69 4.09
N GLU A 316 13.45 18.81 2.82
CA GLU A 316 12.19 19.40 2.39
C GLU A 316 10.94 18.64 2.85
N GLU A 317 11.03 17.32 3.08
CA GLU A 317 9.93 16.50 3.60
C GLU A 317 9.59 16.88 5.05
N GLU A 318 10.52 17.47 5.82
CA GLU A 318 10.23 17.93 7.18
C GLU A 318 9.07 18.93 7.20
N ASN A 319 9.12 19.94 6.34
CA ASN A 319 8.06 20.96 6.25
C ASN A 319 6.73 20.36 5.78
N ALA A 320 6.78 19.37 4.89
CA ALA A 320 5.60 18.69 4.40
C ALA A 320 4.97 17.81 5.50
N LEU A 321 5.80 17.09 6.26
CA LEU A 321 5.38 16.26 7.39
C LEU A 321 4.71 17.09 8.48
N LEU A 322 5.23 18.28 8.77
CA LEU A 322 4.70 19.20 9.79
C LEU A 322 3.43 19.95 9.35
N ARG A 323 3.09 19.95 8.05
CA ARG A 323 1.88 20.59 7.54
C ARG A 323 0.66 19.69 7.79
N PRO A 324 -0.42 20.21 8.40
CA PRO A 324 -1.67 19.44 8.54
C PRO A 324 -2.30 19.13 7.19
N TYR A 325 -2.87 17.93 7.07
CA TYR A 325 -3.62 17.48 5.90
C TYR A 325 -4.79 18.42 5.56
N ARG A 326 -4.98 18.65 4.25
CA ARG A 326 -6.11 19.39 3.69
C ARG A 326 -6.62 18.69 2.44
N ASP A 327 -7.92 18.39 2.41
CA ASP A 327 -8.65 17.85 1.25
C ASP A 327 -8.53 18.73 -0.02
#